data_AF-A0A928IRH4-F1
#
_entry.id   AF-A0A928IRH4-F1
#
_cell.length_a   1.000
_cell.length_b   1.000
_cell.length_c   1.000
_cell.angle_alpha   90.00
_cell.angle_beta   90.00
_cell.angle_gamma   90.00
#
_symmetry.space_group_name_H-M   'P 1'
#
loop_
_entity.id
_entity.type
_entity.pdbx_description
1 polymer ?
#
loop_
_entity_poly.entity_id
_entity_poly.type
_entity_poly.pdbx_seq_one_letter_code
_entity_poly.pdbx_strand_id
1 'polypeptide(L)'
;MNFKNVYFINGTAYAGKSTMVKLLAEKHGGIACEENYHDAWLDRLDPKEFPGLCYTRDLKDWRHFIRRTPDEYEAWIRETSKECAAIELQMLEEIAAQGKPVFADTNISPEVLHRISDREHVLIMLADPQISVDRFFERPDREKQFLYRLLSEEENPEAAMENFRECLRRINSAEAYESFLNCGFKVITRDDRRSIEETLALAEHALGLPPDKAVLDGATAQIKKMETLFDSLLISPDKEKLRALTEYYDSGKWLYHYRLDELGLLPADLKRGVLSEDGVYNLLTEHGI
;
A
#
# COMPACT_ATOMS: atom_id res chain seq x y z
N MET A 1 -8.30 -7.91 23.67
CA MET A 1 -8.62 -8.67 22.44
C MET A 1 -7.32 -8.92 21.72
N ASN A 2 -7.06 -10.13 21.20
CA ASN A 2 -5.92 -10.36 20.32
C ASN A 2 -6.37 -11.25 19.16
N PHE A 3 -6.37 -10.72 17.94
CA PHE A 3 -6.80 -11.42 16.74
C PHE A 3 -5.68 -12.32 16.21
N LYS A 4 -5.87 -13.63 16.33
CA LYS A 4 -4.86 -14.64 15.96
C LYS A 4 -4.93 -15.11 14.51
N ASN A 5 -5.99 -14.76 13.77
CA ASN A 5 -6.19 -15.14 12.37
C ASN A 5 -6.58 -13.95 11.49
N VAL A 6 -6.46 -12.71 11.99
CA VAL A 6 -6.69 -11.49 11.20
C VAL A 6 -5.34 -10.87 10.87
N TYR A 7 -5.16 -10.54 9.59
CA TYR A 7 -4.03 -9.85 9.01
C TYR A 7 -4.51 -8.47 8.55
N PHE A 8 -3.97 -7.43 9.18
CA PHE A 8 -4.34 -6.04 8.93
C PHE A 8 -3.42 -5.43 7.89
N ILE A 9 -4.02 -4.79 6.88
CA ILE A 9 -3.32 -3.99 5.89
C ILE A 9 -3.80 -2.55 6.04
N ASN A 10 -2.88 -1.66 6.40
CA ASN A 10 -3.15 -0.24 6.64
C ASN A 10 -2.11 0.62 5.89
N GLY A 11 -2.26 1.94 5.92
CA GLY A 11 -1.37 2.92 5.31
C GLY A 11 -2.09 3.80 4.29
N THR A 12 -1.33 4.51 3.46
CA THR A 12 -1.87 5.63 2.67
C THR A 12 -2.73 5.18 1.49
N ALA A 13 -3.55 6.10 0.98
CA ALA A 13 -4.28 5.90 -0.27
C ALA A 13 -3.30 5.61 -1.42
N TYR A 14 -3.75 4.89 -2.45
CA TYR A 14 -2.95 4.49 -3.62
C TYR A 14 -1.78 3.53 -3.34
N ALA A 15 -1.54 3.11 -2.10
CA ALA A 15 -0.46 2.16 -1.79
C ALA A 15 -0.70 0.72 -2.29
N GLY A 16 -1.91 0.38 -2.74
CA GLY A 16 -2.25 -0.96 -3.25
C GLY A 16 -2.87 -1.90 -2.21
N LYS A 17 -3.33 -1.38 -1.06
CA LYS A 17 -3.92 -2.14 0.05
C LYS A 17 -5.05 -3.08 -0.40
N SER A 18 -6.07 -2.54 -1.05
CA SER A 18 -7.25 -3.32 -1.45
C SER A 18 -6.91 -4.41 -2.47
N THR A 19 -5.89 -4.21 -3.31
CA THR A 19 -5.36 -5.25 -4.20
C THR A 19 -4.70 -6.37 -3.39
N MET A 20 -3.85 -6.04 -2.41
CA MET A 20 -3.18 -7.04 -1.57
C MET A 20 -4.17 -7.83 -0.72
N VAL A 21 -5.18 -7.18 -0.13
CA VAL A 21 -6.23 -7.86 0.64
C VAL A 21 -6.92 -8.96 -0.19
N LYS A 22 -7.31 -8.64 -1.43
CA LYS A 22 -7.98 -9.59 -2.33
C LYS A 22 -7.08 -10.77 -2.67
N LEU A 23 -5.85 -10.50 -3.10
CA LEU A 23 -4.91 -11.54 -3.54
C LEU A 23 -4.48 -12.44 -2.39
N LEU A 24 -4.25 -11.88 -1.20
CA LEU A 24 -3.91 -12.66 -0.02
C LEU A 24 -5.08 -13.56 0.40
N ALA A 25 -6.31 -13.04 0.43
CA ALA A 25 -7.48 -13.83 0.73
C ALA A 25 -7.70 -14.96 -0.29
N GLU A 26 -7.60 -14.67 -1.58
CA GLU A 26 -7.73 -15.68 -2.65
C GLU A 26 -6.66 -16.77 -2.50
N LYS A 27 -5.39 -16.38 -2.39
CA LYS A 27 -4.25 -17.31 -2.36
C LYS A 27 -4.21 -18.18 -1.11
N HIS A 28 -4.56 -17.62 0.05
CA HIS A 28 -4.51 -18.31 1.34
C HIS A 28 -5.87 -18.87 1.78
N GLY A 29 -6.88 -18.86 0.91
CA GLY A 29 -8.22 -19.40 1.21
C GLY A 29 -8.94 -18.67 2.35
N GLY A 30 -8.64 -17.38 2.50
CA GLY A 30 -9.13 -16.51 3.56
C GLY A 30 -10.38 -15.69 3.19
N ILE A 31 -10.76 -14.80 4.11
CA ILE A 31 -11.85 -13.84 3.96
C ILE A 31 -11.24 -12.47 3.64
N ALA A 32 -11.72 -11.82 2.60
CA ALA A 32 -11.36 -10.44 2.27
C ALA A 32 -12.34 -9.46 2.92
N CYS A 33 -11.86 -8.64 3.84
CA CYS A 33 -12.55 -7.45 4.34
C CYS A 33 -11.99 -6.24 3.56
N GLU A 34 -12.64 -5.91 2.45
CA GLU A 34 -12.23 -4.82 1.53
C GLU A 34 -12.48 -3.42 2.13
N GLU A 35 -11.98 -2.38 1.47
CA GLU A 35 -12.20 -0.98 1.87
C GLU A 35 -13.68 -0.72 2.21
N ASN A 36 -13.91 -0.11 3.38
CA ASN A 36 -15.23 0.21 3.90
C ASN A 36 -16.21 -0.98 4.01
N TYR A 37 -15.74 -2.19 4.32
CA TYR A 37 -16.60 -3.34 4.61
C TYR A 37 -17.63 -3.09 5.73
N HIS A 38 -17.39 -2.09 6.58
CA HIS A 38 -18.32 -1.62 7.61
C HIS A 38 -19.56 -0.91 7.05
N ASP A 39 -19.57 -0.50 5.78
CA ASP A 39 -20.75 0.09 5.12
C ASP A 39 -21.97 -0.84 5.13
N ALA A 40 -21.75 -2.15 5.28
CA ALA A 40 -22.81 -3.13 5.50
C ALA A 40 -23.69 -2.83 6.72
N TRP A 41 -23.20 -2.04 7.68
CA TRP A 41 -23.93 -1.63 8.89
C TRP A 41 -24.44 -0.19 8.84
N LEU A 42 -24.09 0.61 7.81
CA LEU A 42 -24.37 2.05 7.75
C LEU A 42 -25.85 2.41 7.95
N ASP A 43 -26.77 1.61 7.42
CA ASP A 43 -28.22 1.81 7.57
C ASP A 43 -28.74 1.61 9.00
N ARG A 44 -27.95 0.96 9.88
CA ARG A 44 -28.32 0.62 11.25
C ARG A 44 -27.74 1.57 12.29
N LEU A 45 -26.80 2.43 11.90
CA LEU A 45 -26.09 3.33 12.80
C LEU A 45 -26.99 4.49 13.24
N ASP A 46 -27.01 4.79 14.54
CA ASP A 46 -27.64 6.00 15.08
C ASP A 46 -26.73 7.21 14.80
N PRO A 47 -27.19 8.24 14.06
CA PRO A 47 -26.40 9.45 13.82
C PRO A 47 -26.01 10.23 15.09
N LYS A 48 -26.64 9.97 16.23
CA LYS A 48 -26.20 10.54 17.52
C LYS A 48 -24.98 9.83 18.10
N GLU A 49 -24.80 8.55 17.80
CA GLU A 49 -23.67 7.74 18.27
C GLU A 49 -22.52 7.74 17.26
N PHE A 50 -22.84 7.78 15.96
CA PHE A 50 -21.88 7.76 14.84
C PHE A 50 -22.07 8.95 13.89
N PRO A 51 -21.94 10.20 14.38
CA PRO A 51 -22.17 11.40 13.56
C PRO A 51 -21.25 11.51 12.33
N GLY A 52 -19.99 11.07 12.43
CA GLY A 52 -19.02 11.14 11.33
C GLY A 52 -19.41 10.26 10.14
N LEU A 53 -19.66 8.97 10.42
CA LEU A 53 -20.11 7.98 9.44
C LEU A 53 -21.50 8.30 8.89
N CYS A 54 -22.41 8.78 9.73
CA CYS A 54 -23.77 9.10 9.30
C CYS A 54 -23.86 10.43 8.53
N TYR A 55 -22.83 11.28 8.57
CA TYR A 55 -22.84 12.60 7.92
C TYR A 55 -23.19 12.52 6.44
N THR A 56 -22.47 11.73 5.65
CA THR A 56 -22.67 11.64 4.19
C THR A 56 -23.96 10.92 3.82
N ARG A 57 -24.39 9.94 4.64
CA ARG A 57 -25.68 9.25 4.52
C ARG A 57 -26.86 10.23 4.64
N ASP A 58 -26.78 11.14 5.60
CA ASP A 58 -27.89 12.04 5.94
C ASP A 58 -27.82 13.40 5.22
N LEU A 59 -26.70 13.67 4.53
CA LEU A 59 -26.43 14.92 3.84
C LEU A 59 -27.45 15.20 2.74
N LYS A 60 -28.09 16.37 2.80
CA LYS A 60 -29.08 16.83 1.81
C LYS A 60 -28.46 17.62 0.66
N ASP A 61 -27.44 18.41 0.96
CA ASP A 61 -26.70 19.18 -0.05
C ASP A 61 -25.21 18.87 0.03
N TRP A 62 -24.71 18.22 -1.00
CA TRP A 62 -23.30 17.86 -1.13
C TRP A 62 -22.39 19.07 -1.34
N ARG A 63 -22.94 20.26 -1.65
CA ARG A 63 -22.16 21.51 -1.66
C ARG A 63 -21.60 21.84 -0.30
N HIS A 64 -22.29 21.50 0.79
CA HIS A 64 -21.73 21.64 2.14
C HIS A 64 -20.49 20.78 2.35
N PHE A 65 -20.42 19.60 1.73
CA PHE A 65 -19.24 18.73 1.83
C PHE A 65 -18.05 19.30 1.07
N ILE A 66 -18.23 19.70 -0.19
CA ILE A 66 -17.12 20.18 -1.03
C ILE A 66 -16.62 21.58 -0.65
N ARG A 67 -17.43 22.37 0.07
CA ARG A 67 -17.07 23.71 0.55
C ARG A 67 -16.42 23.73 1.92
N ARG A 68 -16.23 22.58 2.57
CA ARG A 68 -15.52 22.52 3.86
C ARG A 68 -14.16 23.18 3.76
N THR A 69 -13.81 23.88 4.83
CA THR A 69 -12.42 24.30 5.04
C THR A 69 -11.54 23.06 5.30
N PRO A 70 -10.22 23.14 5.05
CA PRO A 70 -9.30 22.05 5.37
C PRO A 70 -9.39 21.56 6.82
N ASP A 71 -9.61 22.46 7.78
CA ASP A 71 -9.71 22.12 9.20
C ASP A 71 -11.02 21.35 9.51
N GLU A 72 -12.16 21.77 8.93
CA GLU A 72 -13.44 21.06 9.08
C GLU A 72 -13.39 19.68 8.42
N TYR A 73 -12.73 19.57 7.27
CA TYR A 73 -12.56 18.31 6.55
C TYR A 73 -11.68 17.34 7.35
N GLU A 74 -10.54 17.82 7.87
CA GLU A 74 -9.66 17.03 8.72
C GLU A 74 -10.36 16.55 10.00
N ALA A 75 -11.10 17.45 10.67
CA ALA A 75 -11.86 17.09 11.86
C ALA A 75 -12.88 15.98 11.58
N TRP A 76 -13.63 16.11 10.48
CA TRP A 76 -14.59 15.08 10.05
C TRP A 76 -13.90 13.74 9.72
N ILE A 77 -12.76 13.75 9.03
CA ILE A 77 -12.00 12.52 8.73
C ILE A 77 -11.53 11.86 10.03
N ARG A 78 -10.98 12.62 10.98
CA ARG A 78 -10.51 12.09 12.26
C ARG A 78 -11.63 11.50 13.11
N GLU A 79 -12.82 12.10 13.10
CA GLU A 79 -14.01 11.57 13.75
C GLU A 79 -14.47 10.27 13.08
N THR A 80 -14.66 10.31 11.76
CA THR A 80 -15.11 9.17 10.96
C THR A 80 -14.16 7.98 11.11
N SER A 81 -12.84 8.18 11.06
CA SER A 81 -11.87 7.08 11.24
C SER A 81 -11.97 6.41 12.61
N LYS A 82 -12.28 7.14 13.68
CA LYS A 82 -12.47 6.56 15.02
C LYS A 82 -13.73 5.72 15.08
N GLU A 83 -14.81 6.22 14.47
CA GLU A 83 -16.09 5.50 14.38
C GLU A 83 -15.96 4.23 13.51
N CYS A 84 -15.32 4.33 12.34
CA CYS A 84 -14.97 3.17 11.50
C CYS A 84 -14.24 2.11 12.32
N ALA A 85 -13.17 2.49 13.01
CA ALA A 85 -12.36 1.57 13.81
C ALA A 85 -13.19 0.84 14.89
N ALA A 86 -14.15 1.53 15.53
CA ALA A 86 -15.02 0.92 16.53
C ALA A 86 -15.96 -0.15 15.94
N ILE A 87 -16.50 0.09 14.74
CA ILE A 87 -17.38 -0.87 14.03
C ILE A 87 -16.56 -2.02 13.47
N GLU A 88 -15.42 -1.71 12.85
CA GLU A 88 -14.49 -2.69 12.31
C GLU A 88 -14.10 -3.73 13.38
N LEU A 89 -13.78 -3.30 14.59
CA LEU A 89 -13.45 -4.21 15.69
C LEU A 89 -14.60 -5.18 16.02
N GLN A 90 -15.84 -4.69 16.08
CA GLN A 90 -17.02 -5.53 16.36
C GLN A 90 -17.26 -6.54 15.23
N MET A 91 -17.17 -6.10 13.97
CA MET A 91 -17.35 -6.98 12.82
C MET A 91 -16.25 -8.05 12.75
N LEU A 92 -15.01 -7.66 13.04
CA LEU A 92 -13.88 -8.58 13.02
C LEU A 92 -13.99 -9.67 14.09
N GLU A 93 -14.63 -9.44 15.24
CA GLU A 93 -14.92 -10.51 16.20
C GLU A 93 -15.74 -11.64 15.57
N GLU A 94 -16.84 -11.29 14.89
CA GLU A 94 -17.72 -12.25 14.24
C GLU A 94 -17.06 -12.94 13.04
N ILE A 95 -16.32 -12.17 12.24
CA ILE A 95 -15.63 -12.69 11.04
C ILE A 95 -14.48 -13.62 11.45
N ALA A 96 -13.67 -13.21 12.43
CA ALA A 96 -12.54 -14.01 12.92
C ALA A 96 -13.01 -15.32 13.56
N ALA A 97 -14.18 -15.33 14.21
CA ALA A 97 -14.78 -16.53 14.81
C ALA A 97 -15.08 -17.65 13.80
N GLN A 98 -15.11 -17.36 12.48
CA GLN A 98 -15.25 -18.37 11.43
C GLN A 98 -14.01 -19.26 11.27
N GLY A 99 -12.89 -18.90 11.89
CA GLY A 99 -11.67 -19.72 11.95
C GLY A 99 -10.83 -19.72 10.68
N LYS A 100 -11.23 -18.99 9.63
CA LYS A 100 -10.42 -18.77 8.42
C LYS A 100 -9.44 -17.61 8.62
N PRO A 101 -8.32 -17.55 7.88
CA PRO A 101 -7.54 -16.33 7.76
C PRO A 101 -8.42 -15.18 7.28
N VAL A 102 -8.27 -13.99 7.88
CA VAL A 102 -9.00 -12.78 7.50
C VAL A 102 -7.98 -11.74 7.08
N PHE A 103 -8.17 -11.11 5.93
CA PHE A 103 -7.32 -10.02 5.45
C PHE A 103 -8.15 -8.75 5.41
N ALA A 104 -7.78 -7.74 6.20
CA ALA A 104 -8.58 -6.54 6.39
C ALA A 104 -7.86 -5.29 5.89
N ASP A 105 -8.49 -4.59 4.95
CA ASP A 105 -8.17 -3.20 4.61
C ASP A 105 -8.77 -2.33 5.72
N THR A 106 -7.93 -1.75 6.56
CA THR A 106 -8.38 -1.15 7.82
C THR A 106 -7.95 0.29 8.00
N ASN A 107 -8.80 1.07 8.67
CA ASN A 107 -8.49 2.41 9.16
C ASN A 107 -8.15 2.43 10.66
N ILE A 108 -8.08 1.27 11.33
CA ILE A 108 -7.72 1.16 12.75
C ILE A 108 -6.31 1.72 12.99
N SER A 109 -6.17 2.65 13.93
CA SER A 109 -4.88 3.32 14.16
C SER A 109 -3.75 2.34 14.56
N PRO A 110 -2.48 2.63 14.20
CA PRO A 110 -1.35 1.79 14.61
C PRO A 110 -1.26 1.57 16.12
N GLU A 111 -1.62 2.57 16.93
CA GLU A 111 -1.68 2.45 18.40
C GLU A 111 -2.64 1.34 18.85
N VAL A 112 -3.83 1.26 18.23
CA VAL A 112 -4.80 0.21 18.53
C VAL A 112 -4.30 -1.13 17.98
N LEU A 113 -3.74 -1.18 16.78
CA LEU A 113 -3.20 -2.39 16.17
C LEU A 113 -2.13 -3.06 17.06
N HIS A 114 -1.23 -2.28 17.68
CA HIS A 114 -0.23 -2.81 18.62
C HIS A 114 -0.84 -3.51 19.85
N ARG A 115 -2.09 -3.15 20.22
CA ARG A 115 -2.79 -3.76 21.36
C ARG A 115 -3.58 -5.01 20.97
N ILE A 116 -4.00 -5.14 19.72
CA ILE A 116 -4.98 -6.15 19.29
C ILE A 116 -4.43 -7.20 18.33
N SER A 117 -3.19 -7.05 17.88
CA SER A 117 -2.60 -7.91 16.86
C SER A 117 -1.14 -8.20 17.16
N ASP A 118 -0.67 -9.36 16.72
CA ASP A 118 0.76 -9.66 16.70
C ASP A 118 1.44 -8.82 15.59
N ARG A 119 2.73 -8.47 15.77
CA ARG A 119 3.46 -7.58 14.83
C ARG A 119 3.54 -8.14 13.42
N GLU A 120 3.58 -9.46 13.29
CA GLU A 120 3.64 -10.15 12.00
C GLU A 120 2.26 -10.23 11.32
N HIS A 121 1.20 -9.74 11.96
CA HIS A 121 -0.15 -9.72 11.39
C HIS A 121 -0.55 -8.31 10.93
N VAL A 122 0.40 -7.37 10.89
CA VAL A 122 0.13 -5.99 10.46
C VAL A 122 1.16 -5.59 9.41
N LEU A 123 0.66 -5.15 8.26
CA LEU A 123 1.43 -4.59 7.17
C LEU A 123 1.00 -3.14 6.91
N ILE A 124 1.97 -2.24 6.85
CA ILE A 124 1.76 -0.85 6.44
C ILE A 124 2.21 -0.69 4.99
N MET A 125 1.32 -0.22 4.14
CA MET A 125 1.62 0.09 2.75
C MET A 125 1.56 1.59 2.50
N LEU A 126 2.63 2.17 1.95
CA LEU A 126 2.74 3.61 1.75
C LEU A 126 2.95 3.95 0.27
N ALA A 127 2.26 4.97 -0.22
CA ALA A 127 2.55 5.64 -1.49
C ALA A 127 2.96 7.08 -1.23
N ASP A 128 3.64 7.69 -2.22
CA ASP A 128 3.96 9.12 -2.19
C ASP A 128 2.69 9.93 -1.85
N PRO A 129 2.74 10.77 -0.80
CA PRO A 129 1.59 11.57 -0.37
C PRO A 129 0.92 12.37 -1.50
N GLN A 130 1.71 12.88 -2.46
CA GLN A 130 1.21 13.71 -3.56
C GLN A 130 0.35 12.94 -4.55
N ILE A 131 0.59 11.63 -4.72
CA ILE A 131 -0.19 10.78 -5.64
C ILE A 131 -1.69 10.90 -5.36
N SER A 132 -2.05 10.93 -4.07
CA SER A 132 -3.45 11.02 -3.65
C SER A 132 -4.10 12.36 -3.98
N VAL A 133 -3.33 13.44 -3.99
CA VAL A 133 -3.78 14.81 -4.26
C VAL A 133 -3.91 15.03 -5.77
N ASP A 134 -2.92 14.57 -6.52
CA ASP A 134 -2.85 14.78 -7.97
C ASP A 134 -3.86 13.90 -8.72
N ARG A 135 -4.02 12.65 -8.27
CA ARG A 135 -4.77 11.63 -9.01
C ARG A 135 -6.16 11.34 -8.44
N PHE A 136 -6.62 12.09 -7.44
CA PHE A 136 -7.92 11.85 -6.79
C PHE A 136 -9.06 11.77 -7.82
N PHE A 137 -9.15 12.80 -8.68
CA PHE A 137 -10.22 12.93 -9.66
C PHE A 137 -9.94 12.24 -11.00
N GLU A 138 -8.74 11.64 -11.19
CA GLU A 138 -8.45 10.80 -12.36
C GLU A 138 -9.13 9.43 -12.26
N ARG A 139 -9.55 9.01 -11.06
CA ARG A 139 -10.15 7.69 -10.86
C ARG A 139 -11.58 7.66 -11.41
N PRO A 140 -11.98 6.57 -12.10
CA PRO A 140 -13.31 6.44 -12.68
C PRO A 140 -14.41 6.13 -11.65
N ASP A 141 -14.12 6.11 -10.34
CA ASP A 141 -15.13 5.79 -9.32
C ASP A 141 -16.27 6.80 -9.37
N ARG A 142 -17.50 6.30 -9.31
CA ARG A 142 -18.71 7.12 -9.41
C ARG A 142 -18.76 8.26 -8.39
N GLU A 143 -18.32 7.99 -7.16
CA GLU A 143 -18.29 8.98 -6.07
C GLU A 143 -17.30 10.11 -6.38
N LYS A 144 -16.06 9.80 -6.77
CA LYS A 144 -15.05 10.81 -7.07
C LYS A 144 -15.44 11.65 -8.30
N GLN A 145 -16.00 11.01 -9.32
CA GLN A 145 -16.53 11.72 -10.50
C GLN A 145 -17.78 12.55 -10.18
N PHE A 146 -18.56 12.17 -9.18
CA PHE A 146 -19.65 12.99 -8.67
C PHE A 146 -19.13 14.25 -7.95
N LEU A 147 -18.15 14.10 -7.05
CA LEU A 147 -17.51 15.24 -6.38
C LEU A 147 -16.83 16.19 -7.38
N TYR A 148 -16.13 15.65 -8.38
CA TYR A 148 -15.51 16.44 -9.44
C TYR A 148 -16.52 17.31 -10.20
N ARG A 149 -17.68 16.74 -10.56
CA ARG A 149 -18.75 17.49 -11.23
C ARG A 149 -19.31 18.60 -10.36
N LEU A 150 -19.57 18.32 -9.08
CA LEU A 150 -20.06 19.32 -8.14
C LEU A 150 -19.09 20.49 -7.99
N LEU A 151 -17.79 20.21 -7.85
CA LEU A 151 -16.74 21.24 -7.79
C LEU A 151 -16.69 22.07 -9.08
N SER A 152 -16.89 21.43 -10.23
CA SER A 152 -16.88 22.09 -11.55
C SER A 152 -18.09 23.00 -11.77
N GLU A 153 -19.18 22.80 -11.02
CA GLU A 153 -20.42 23.59 -11.07
C GLU A 153 -20.42 24.77 -10.08
N GLU A 154 -19.38 24.95 -9.28
CA GLU A 154 -19.27 26.08 -8.35
C GLU A 154 -19.09 27.41 -9.10
N GLU A 155 -19.42 28.53 -8.45
CA GLU A 155 -19.27 29.85 -9.07
C GLU A 155 -17.83 30.16 -9.47
N ASN A 156 -16.86 29.62 -8.73
CA ASN A 156 -15.43 29.66 -9.04
C ASN A 156 -14.84 28.24 -8.93
N PRO A 157 -14.89 27.44 -10.01
CA PRO A 157 -14.44 26.06 -10.01
C PRO A 157 -12.97 25.88 -9.64
N GLU A 158 -12.10 26.78 -10.09
CA GLU A 158 -10.66 26.72 -9.80
C GLU A 158 -10.40 26.87 -8.30
N ALA A 159 -11.04 27.84 -7.64
CA ALA A 159 -10.90 28.05 -6.21
C ALA A 159 -11.50 26.88 -5.39
N ALA A 160 -12.65 26.34 -5.80
CA ALA A 160 -13.27 25.20 -5.15
C ALA A 160 -12.39 23.94 -5.26
N MET A 161 -11.83 23.69 -6.44
CA MET A 161 -10.91 22.58 -6.68
C MET A 161 -9.64 22.70 -5.83
N GLU A 162 -9.05 23.90 -5.76
CA GLU A 162 -7.85 24.13 -4.95
C GLU A 162 -8.12 23.98 -3.45
N ASN A 163 -9.26 24.47 -2.96
CA ASN A 163 -9.69 24.24 -1.58
C ASN A 163 -9.81 22.74 -1.26
N PHE A 164 -10.43 21.96 -2.17
CA PHE A 164 -10.56 20.52 -1.97
C PHE A 164 -9.21 19.80 -2.02
N ARG A 165 -8.29 20.21 -2.90
CA ARG A 165 -6.91 19.70 -2.91
C ARG A 165 -6.18 20.01 -1.61
N GLU A 166 -6.37 21.18 -1.03
CA GLU A 166 -5.78 21.51 0.27
C GLU A 166 -6.33 20.62 1.39
N CYS A 167 -7.63 20.29 1.36
CA CYS A 167 -8.19 19.28 2.27
C CYS A 167 -7.46 17.93 2.12
N LEU A 168 -7.23 17.48 0.88
CA LEU A 168 -6.49 16.23 0.61
C LEU A 168 -5.03 16.31 1.06
N ARG A 169 -4.33 17.42 0.85
CA ARG A 169 -2.94 17.62 1.32
C ARG A 169 -2.86 17.57 2.83
N ARG A 170 -3.85 18.14 3.53
CA ARG A 170 -3.88 18.16 4.99
C ARG A 170 -3.98 16.75 5.58
N ILE A 171 -4.91 15.95 5.07
CA ILE A 171 -5.10 14.57 5.56
C ILE A 171 -4.00 13.61 5.10
N ASN A 172 -3.31 13.91 3.99
CA ASN A 172 -2.15 13.19 3.50
C ASN A 172 -0.84 13.94 3.80
N SER A 173 -0.78 14.65 4.94
CA SER A 173 0.40 15.43 5.30
C SER A 173 1.64 14.55 5.50
N ALA A 174 2.84 15.16 5.41
CA ALA A 174 4.08 14.48 5.74
C ALA A 174 4.07 13.91 7.16
N GLU A 175 3.45 14.61 8.11
CA GLU A 175 3.29 14.12 9.49
C GLU A 175 2.46 12.82 9.54
N ALA A 176 1.33 12.78 8.82
CA ALA A 176 0.51 11.57 8.73
C ALA A 176 1.29 10.41 8.08
N TYR A 177 2.03 10.68 7.01
CA TYR A 177 2.88 9.69 6.34
C TYR A 177 3.97 9.14 7.27
N GLU A 178 4.73 10.03 7.92
CA GLU A 178 5.80 9.67 8.85
C GLU A 178 5.27 8.92 10.08
N SER A 179 4.04 9.22 10.52
CA SER A 179 3.41 8.48 11.61
C SER A 179 3.21 7.00 11.27
N PHE A 180 2.88 6.68 10.02
CA PHE A 180 2.80 5.30 9.55
C PHE A 180 4.17 4.70 9.29
N LEU A 181 5.09 5.45 8.67
CA LEU A 181 6.44 4.97 8.38
C LEU A 181 7.17 4.54 9.65
N ASN A 182 7.01 5.31 10.73
CA ASN A 182 7.71 5.11 11.99
C ASN A 182 6.85 4.41 13.05
N CYS A 183 5.71 3.82 12.68
CA CYS A 183 4.80 3.18 13.64
C CYS A 183 5.33 1.87 14.22
N GLY A 184 6.45 1.35 13.70
CA GLY A 184 7.09 0.13 14.19
C GLY A 184 6.52 -1.17 13.63
N PHE A 185 5.56 -1.14 12.70
CA PHE A 185 5.19 -2.33 11.91
C PHE A 185 6.06 -2.45 10.65
N LYS A 186 5.97 -3.59 9.94
CA LYS A 186 6.66 -3.74 8.66
C LYS A 186 6.01 -2.84 7.61
N VAL A 187 6.84 -2.14 6.83
CA VAL A 187 6.39 -1.16 5.84
C VAL A 187 6.81 -1.59 4.43
N ILE A 188 5.88 -1.54 3.48
CA ILE A 188 6.14 -1.65 2.05
C ILE A 188 5.74 -0.33 1.39
N THR A 189 6.71 0.38 0.81
CA THR A 189 6.43 1.55 -0.03
C THR A 189 5.95 1.08 -1.41
N ARG A 190 5.16 1.88 -2.12
CA ARG A 190 4.72 1.63 -3.50
C ARG A 190 5.93 1.80 -4.42
N ASP A 191 6.06 0.90 -5.39
CA ASP A 191 7.03 1.02 -6.48
C ASP A 191 6.37 0.52 -7.75
N ASP A 192 6.13 1.43 -8.71
CA ASP A 192 5.46 1.11 -9.97
C ASP A 192 6.31 0.23 -10.91
N ARG A 193 7.56 -0.04 -10.55
CA ARG A 193 8.45 -0.97 -11.27
C ARG A 193 8.24 -2.43 -10.85
N ARG A 194 7.64 -2.68 -9.68
CA ARG A 194 7.35 -4.03 -9.22
C ARG A 194 6.06 -4.56 -9.82
N SER A 195 6.05 -5.85 -10.15
CA SER A 195 4.81 -6.55 -10.49
C SER A 195 3.92 -6.70 -9.25
N ILE A 196 2.66 -7.05 -9.51
CA ILE A 196 1.70 -7.35 -8.45
C ILE A 196 2.16 -8.56 -7.64
N GLU A 197 2.67 -9.59 -8.32
CA GLU A 197 3.17 -10.84 -7.74
C GLU A 197 4.42 -10.60 -6.88
N GLU A 198 5.33 -9.72 -7.31
CA GLU A 198 6.50 -9.31 -6.54
C GLU A 198 6.09 -8.56 -5.26
N THR A 199 5.08 -7.68 -5.36
CA THR A 199 4.53 -6.98 -4.18
C THR A 199 3.83 -7.95 -3.23
N LEU A 200 3.08 -8.91 -3.77
CA LEU A 200 2.41 -9.96 -2.99
C LEU A 200 3.41 -10.80 -2.22
N ALA A 201 4.52 -11.23 -2.85
CA ALA A 201 5.55 -12.01 -2.16
C ALA A 201 6.18 -11.27 -0.98
N LEU A 202 6.39 -9.95 -1.11
CA LEU A 202 6.86 -9.11 0.01
C LEU A 202 5.81 -8.96 1.10
N ALA A 203 4.55 -8.79 0.73
CA ALA A 203 3.44 -8.71 1.68
C ALA A 203 3.27 -10.01 2.46
N GLU A 204 3.37 -11.17 1.79
CA GLU A 204 3.34 -12.48 2.42
C GLU A 204 4.44 -12.63 3.46
N HIS A 205 5.69 -12.36 3.08
CA HIS A 205 6.81 -12.41 4.01
C HIS A 205 6.65 -11.42 5.18
N ALA A 206 6.16 -10.20 4.91
CA ALA A 206 5.89 -9.23 5.95
C ALA A 206 4.87 -9.77 6.95
N LEU A 207 3.84 -10.45 6.45
CA LEU A 207 2.76 -11.02 7.24
C LEU A 207 3.08 -12.41 7.84
N GLY A 208 4.32 -12.90 7.74
CA GLY A 208 4.70 -14.23 8.22
C GLY A 208 4.06 -15.38 7.41
N LEU A 209 3.52 -15.09 6.23
CA LEU A 209 2.93 -16.04 5.31
C LEU A 209 3.97 -16.57 4.32
N PRO A 210 3.86 -17.83 3.87
CA PRO A 210 4.79 -18.39 2.91
C PRO A 210 4.63 -17.69 1.55
N PRO A 211 5.69 -17.07 1.00
CA PRO A 211 5.64 -16.46 -0.33
C PRO A 211 5.52 -17.49 -1.45
N ASP A 212 5.10 -17.06 -2.64
CA ASP A 212 5.03 -17.95 -3.81
C ASP A 212 6.40 -18.51 -4.19
N LYS A 213 6.51 -19.84 -4.20
CA LYS A 213 7.74 -20.52 -4.61
C LYS A 213 8.11 -20.19 -6.07
N ALA A 214 7.14 -20.08 -6.97
CA ALA A 214 7.42 -19.77 -8.37
C ALA A 214 8.03 -18.37 -8.54
N VAL A 215 7.61 -17.40 -7.72
CA VAL A 215 8.19 -16.05 -7.71
C VAL A 215 9.64 -16.10 -7.23
N LEU A 216 9.93 -16.83 -6.14
CA LEU A 216 11.29 -16.99 -5.62
C LEU A 216 12.21 -17.75 -6.58
N ASP A 217 11.71 -18.81 -7.23
CA ASP A 217 12.44 -19.58 -8.23
C ASP A 217 12.76 -18.71 -9.46
N GLY A 218 11.80 -17.89 -9.90
CA GLY A 218 11.97 -16.91 -10.99
C GLY A 218 13.02 -15.85 -10.67
N ALA A 219 12.97 -15.26 -9.47
CA ALA A 219 13.98 -14.31 -9.00
C ALA A 219 15.38 -14.95 -8.97
N THR A 220 15.50 -16.14 -8.37
CA THR A 220 16.75 -16.90 -8.29
C THR A 220 17.34 -17.17 -9.69
N ALA A 221 16.50 -17.59 -10.65
CA ALA A 221 16.94 -17.87 -12.02
C ALA A 221 17.42 -16.60 -12.72
N GLN A 222 16.71 -15.47 -12.55
CA GLN A 222 17.09 -14.19 -13.13
C GLN A 222 18.42 -13.69 -12.54
N ILE A 223 18.64 -13.80 -11.23
CA ILE A 223 19.90 -13.42 -10.58
C ILE A 223 21.05 -14.25 -11.15
N LYS A 224 20.92 -15.58 -11.20
CA LYS A 224 21.96 -16.47 -11.78
C LYS A 224 22.31 -16.10 -13.23
N LYS A 225 21.30 -15.72 -14.03
CA LYS A 225 21.50 -15.26 -15.40
C LYS A 225 22.31 -13.95 -15.43
N MET A 226 21.96 -12.98 -14.59
CA MET A 226 22.67 -11.71 -14.51
C MET A 226 24.10 -11.88 -13.97
N GLU A 227 24.33 -12.75 -13.00
CA GLU A 227 25.66 -13.12 -12.51
C GLU A 227 26.55 -13.66 -13.63
N THR A 228 26.00 -14.60 -14.42
CA THR A 228 26.72 -15.17 -15.57
C THR A 228 27.08 -14.08 -16.59
N LEU A 229 26.16 -13.14 -16.83
CA LEU A 229 26.35 -12.02 -17.74
C LEU A 229 27.47 -11.10 -17.23
N PHE A 230 27.40 -10.71 -15.96
CA PHE A 230 28.37 -9.87 -15.26
C PHE A 230 29.77 -10.48 -15.29
N ASP A 231 29.91 -11.77 -14.94
CA ASP A 231 31.18 -12.49 -15.00
C ASP A 231 31.78 -12.51 -16.41
N SER A 232 30.94 -12.66 -17.44
CA SER A 232 31.41 -12.66 -18.81
C SER A 232 31.90 -11.28 -19.28
N LEU A 233 31.28 -10.21 -18.78
CA LEU A 233 31.65 -8.82 -19.09
C LEU A 233 33.00 -8.45 -18.46
N LEU A 234 33.30 -8.97 -17.25
CA LEU A 234 34.61 -8.79 -16.60
C LEU A 234 35.77 -9.39 -17.42
N ILE A 235 35.50 -10.41 -18.22
CA ILE A 235 36.52 -11.06 -19.06
C ILE A 235 36.61 -10.39 -20.43
N SER A 236 35.46 -10.09 -21.05
CA SER A 236 35.38 -9.54 -22.40
C SER A 236 34.18 -8.60 -22.52
N PRO A 237 34.42 -7.28 -22.64
CA PRO A 237 33.36 -6.30 -22.81
C PRO A 237 32.58 -6.53 -24.09
N ASP A 238 31.26 -6.57 -23.98
CA ASP A 238 30.33 -6.73 -25.08
C ASP A 238 29.14 -5.79 -24.90
N LYS A 239 28.81 -5.03 -25.95
CA LYS A 239 27.80 -3.97 -25.86
C LYS A 239 26.38 -4.50 -25.67
N GLU A 240 26.04 -5.63 -26.27
CA GLU A 240 24.69 -6.21 -26.14
C GLU A 240 24.50 -6.78 -24.73
N LYS A 241 25.52 -7.44 -24.20
CA LYS A 241 25.53 -7.94 -22.83
C LYS A 241 25.47 -6.81 -21.81
N LEU A 242 26.24 -5.75 -22.03
CA LEU A 242 26.21 -4.57 -21.16
C LEU A 242 24.82 -3.95 -21.16
N ARG A 243 24.20 -3.79 -22.33
CA ARG A 243 22.83 -3.29 -22.45
C ARG A 243 21.83 -4.14 -21.66
N ALA A 244 21.90 -5.47 -21.76
CA ALA A 244 21.00 -6.35 -21.03
C ALA A 244 21.19 -6.24 -19.49
N LEU A 245 22.42 -6.04 -19.03
CA LEU A 245 22.70 -5.79 -17.61
C LEU A 245 22.15 -4.42 -17.19
N THR A 246 22.39 -3.37 -17.98
CA THR A 246 21.85 -2.02 -17.74
C THR A 246 20.32 -2.03 -17.69
N GLU A 247 19.64 -2.70 -18.62
CA GLU A 247 18.17 -2.84 -18.62
C GLU A 247 17.65 -3.51 -17.34
N TYR A 248 18.38 -4.48 -16.79
CA TYR A 248 18.04 -5.10 -15.50
C TYR A 248 18.16 -4.10 -14.33
N TYR A 249 19.20 -3.27 -14.31
CA TYR A 249 19.36 -2.24 -13.29
C TYR A 249 18.32 -1.12 -13.41
N ASP A 250 18.12 -0.60 -14.62
CA ASP A 250 17.17 0.47 -14.93
C ASP A 250 15.71 0.03 -14.64
N SER A 251 15.41 -1.25 -14.84
CA SER A 251 14.09 -1.81 -14.50
C SER A 251 13.79 -1.82 -13.00
N GLY A 252 14.79 -1.65 -12.13
CA GLY A 252 14.61 -1.76 -10.67
C GLY A 252 14.45 -3.20 -10.14
N LYS A 253 14.46 -4.22 -11.02
CA LYS A 253 14.37 -5.63 -10.61
C LYS A 253 15.47 -6.06 -9.67
N TRP A 254 16.67 -5.51 -9.85
CA TRP A 254 17.80 -5.76 -8.96
C TRP A 254 17.50 -5.35 -7.52
N LEU A 255 16.79 -4.24 -7.30
CA LEU A 255 16.43 -3.75 -5.97
C LEU A 255 15.41 -4.67 -5.31
N TYR A 256 14.45 -5.19 -6.08
CA TYR A 256 13.53 -6.22 -5.60
C TYR A 256 14.28 -7.50 -5.20
N HIS A 257 15.18 -7.99 -6.05
CA HIS A 257 15.99 -9.18 -5.77
C HIS A 257 16.91 -8.99 -4.56
N TYR A 258 17.56 -7.83 -4.44
CA TYR A 258 18.34 -7.44 -3.28
C TYR A 258 17.47 -7.50 -2.02
N ARG A 259 16.24 -6.98 -2.08
CA ARG A 259 15.31 -7.05 -0.95
C ARG A 259 14.92 -8.47 -0.58
N LEU A 260 14.72 -9.38 -1.55
CA LEU A 260 14.48 -10.79 -1.25
C LEU A 260 15.68 -11.44 -0.55
N ASP A 261 16.90 -11.10 -0.95
CA ASP A 261 18.13 -11.60 -0.32
C ASP A 261 18.25 -11.12 1.14
N GLU A 262 18.04 -9.82 1.39
CA GLU A 262 18.06 -9.21 2.73
C GLU A 262 17.01 -9.83 3.67
N LEU A 263 15.87 -10.27 3.12
CA LEU A 263 14.82 -10.96 3.87
C LEU A 263 15.12 -12.46 4.08
N GLY A 264 16.26 -12.97 3.56
CA GLY A 264 16.64 -14.37 3.65
C GLY A 264 15.74 -15.31 2.82
N LEU A 265 15.04 -14.78 1.82
CA LEU A 265 14.10 -15.54 0.98
C LEU A 265 14.79 -16.26 -0.19
N LEU A 266 16.05 -15.92 -0.48
CA LEU A 266 16.83 -16.51 -1.56
C LEU A 266 17.80 -17.58 -1.02
N PRO A 267 18.24 -18.53 -1.87
CA PRO A 267 19.23 -19.53 -1.48
C PRO A 267 20.52 -18.91 -0.92
N ALA A 268 21.00 -19.41 0.21
CA ALA A 268 22.18 -18.87 0.89
C ALA A 268 23.47 -18.94 0.03
N ASP A 269 23.56 -19.95 -0.84
CA ASP A 269 24.67 -20.21 -1.76
C ASP A 269 24.62 -19.36 -3.05
N LEU A 270 23.62 -18.49 -3.20
CA LEU A 270 23.51 -17.62 -4.37
C LEU A 270 24.67 -16.61 -4.41
N LYS A 271 25.28 -16.46 -5.59
CA LYS A 271 26.26 -15.40 -5.84
C LYS A 271 25.55 -14.04 -5.89
N ARG A 272 26.19 -13.01 -5.31
CA ARG A 272 25.61 -11.67 -5.05
C ARG A 272 26.36 -10.52 -5.75
N GLY A 273 27.20 -10.81 -6.74
CA GLY A 273 27.92 -9.78 -7.49
C GLY A 273 26.99 -8.74 -8.12
N VAL A 274 25.89 -9.18 -8.73
CA VAL A 274 24.87 -8.31 -9.37
C VAL A 274 23.81 -7.78 -8.40
N LEU A 275 23.95 -8.06 -7.11
CA LEU A 275 23.16 -7.45 -6.05
C LEU A 275 23.99 -6.45 -5.23
N SER A 276 25.26 -6.23 -5.58
CA SER A 276 26.14 -5.25 -4.94
C SER A 276 26.21 -3.97 -5.78
N GLU A 277 25.96 -2.82 -5.14
CA GLU A 277 26.03 -1.51 -5.78
C GLU A 277 27.44 -1.23 -6.32
N ASP A 278 28.47 -1.61 -5.56
CA ASP A 278 29.88 -1.40 -5.90
C ASP A 278 30.35 -2.25 -7.10
N GLY A 279 29.85 -3.49 -7.23
CA GLY A 279 30.30 -4.42 -8.27
C GLY A 279 29.99 -3.92 -9.69
N VAL A 280 28.84 -3.29 -9.87
CA VAL A 280 28.40 -2.78 -11.18
C VAL A 280 28.83 -1.34 -11.42
N TYR A 281 28.90 -0.51 -10.38
CA TYR A 281 29.49 0.83 -10.50
C TYR A 281 30.93 0.77 -11.01
N ASN A 282 31.73 -0.16 -10.50
CA ASN A 282 33.11 -0.37 -10.97
C ASN A 282 33.16 -0.81 -12.44
N LEU A 283 32.29 -1.74 -12.86
CA LEU A 283 32.21 -2.21 -14.25
C LEU A 283 31.81 -1.09 -15.23
N LEU A 284 30.82 -0.26 -14.85
CA LEU A 284 30.35 0.86 -15.66
C LEU A 284 31.41 1.96 -15.79
N THR A 285 32.11 2.25 -14.69
CA THR A 285 33.18 3.26 -14.65
C THR A 285 34.42 2.83 -15.44
N GLU A 286 34.83 1.56 -15.35
CA GLU A 286 36.01 1.02 -16.06
C GLU A 286 35.81 0.92 -17.58
N HIS A 287 34.56 0.80 -18.04
CA HIS A 287 34.23 0.68 -19.46
C HIS A 287 33.62 1.93 -20.09
N GLY A 288 33.58 3.05 -19.36
CA GLY A 288 33.34 4.39 -19.92
C GLY A 288 31.95 4.61 -20.49
N ILE A 289 30.91 4.31 -19.69
CA ILE A 289 29.54 4.80 -19.91
C ILE A 289 29.16 5.73 -18.75
#